data_AF-A0A094JDV2-F1
#
_entry.id   AF-A0A094JDV2-F1
#
_cell.length_a   1.000
_cell.length_b   1.000
_cell.length_c   1.000
_cell.angle_alpha   90.00
_cell.angle_beta   90.00
_cell.angle_gamma   90.00
#
_symmetry.space_group_name_H-M   'P 1'
#
loop_
_entity.id
_entity.type
_entity.pdbx_description
1 polymer ?
#
loop_
_entity_poly.entity_id
_entity_poly.type
_entity_poly.pdbx_seq_one_letter_code
_entity_poly.pdbx_strand_id
1 'polypeptide(L)'
;MADNQRGSKAPPTDSSPQDKAQPWRAFWPLQGENSARAFSEIKSAGSENAAKYWYTLERGGLIAEQEKELAVVMQKKFDGKPCDNDSGNGNNTNDAMDFVPDMTRASAEWDLCHEKIITSLRFLAPSPRWLTEKPFCLSIPLPEGQPRSNTITCTVPDSIVGNVRGMESLFQLDKNGFEFSSLPPLPQDLNFEDHVAFEAGYLKDMADFLKKKLNADAVFVFDYTRRCSIPPPEGLSKSEVRLPGTVAHIDQTPMAALGRAKLHLGENYEKYLKGRMQLINIWRPLIDIIEESPLAFCDSRTVSSADLVAADLVYPHHIGEKYDVLWGKDQRWYYLDKMRSDECVLIKMFDSEMDGRARGCPHQSFRHPATRAHAPPRESLELRCMVFHNQAE
;
A
#
# COMPACT_ATOMS: atom_id res chain seq x y z
N MET A 1 -36.09 -13.74 -51.59
CA MET A 1 -36.24 -13.75 -50.11
C MET A 1 -35.03 -14.47 -49.54
N ALA A 2 -34.05 -13.70 -49.09
CA ALA A 2 -32.93 -14.20 -48.32
C ALA A 2 -33.27 -13.94 -46.85
N ASP A 3 -33.01 -14.90 -45.96
CA ASP A 3 -32.68 -14.51 -44.59
C ASP A 3 -31.78 -15.50 -43.87
N ASN A 4 -30.96 -14.92 -43.00
CA ASN A 4 -29.66 -15.36 -42.52
C ASN A 4 -29.70 -16.32 -41.33
N GLN A 5 -28.62 -17.09 -41.22
CA GLN A 5 -28.13 -17.74 -40.02
C GLN A 5 -28.03 -16.77 -38.82
N ARG A 6 -28.41 -17.23 -37.62
CA ARG A 6 -27.90 -16.69 -36.35
C ARG A 6 -27.32 -17.82 -35.50
N GLY A 7 -26.01 -17.81 -35.39
CA GLY A 7 -25.25 -18.61 -34.43
C GLY A 7 -25.46 -18.09 -33.00
N SER A 8 -25.64 -19.04 -32.10
CA SER A 8 -25.62 -18.87 -30.64
C SER A 8 -24.23 -18.43 -30.18
N LYS A 9 -24.11 -17.21 -29.65
CA LYS A 9 -22.89 -16.77 -28.95
C LYS A 9 -22.99 -17.17 -27.47
N ALA A 10 -22.01 -17.95 -27.02
CA ALA A 10 -21.70 -18.13 -25.61
C ALA A 10 -21.38 -16.76 -24.95
N PRO A 11 -21.64 -16.58 -23.64
CA PRO A 11 -21.37 -15.32 -22.95
C PRO A 11 -19.85 -15.08 -22.90
N PRO A 12 -19.38 -13.83 -23.08
CA PRO A 12 -17.96 -13.53 -23.01
C PRO A 12 -17.51 -13.60 -21.54
N THR A 13 -16.67 -14.59 -21.24
CA THR A 13 -15.79 -14.61 -20.08
C THR A 13 -14.48 -13.94 -20.48
N ASP A 14 -14.33 -12.66 -20.16
CA ASP A 14 -13.05 -11.98 -19.98
C ASP A 14 -13.34 -10.54 -19.56
N SER A 15 -13.35 -10.28 -18.26
CA SER A 15 -13.25 -8.91 -17.75
C SER A 15 -11.78 -8.65 -17.45
N SER A 16 -11.14 -7.85 -18.31
CA SER A 16 -9.88 -7.19 -17.96
C SER A 16 -10.08 -6.45 -16.63
N PRO A 17 -9.04 -6.29 -15.77
CA PRO A 17 -9.12 -5.42 -14.60
C PRO A 17 -9.62 -3.98 -14.88
N GLN A 18 -9.64 -3.55 -16.15
CA GLN A 18 -10.15 -2.27 -16.62
C GLN A 18 -11.69 -2.17 -16.72
N ASP A 19 -12.43 -3.29 -16.62
CA ASP A 19 -13.89 -3.31 -16.83
C ASP A 19 -14.73 -3.23 -15.54
N LYS A 20 -14.09 -3.14 -14.36
CA LYS A 20 -14.82 -2.99 -13.09
C LYS A 20 -15.41 -1.60 -12.98
N ALA A 21 -16.64 -1.51 -12.49
CA ALA A 21 -17.28 -0.24 -12.22
C ALA A 21 -16.46 0.57 -11.20
N GLN A 22 -16.33 1.87 -11.45
CA GLN A 22 -15.70 2.85 -10.56
C GLN A 22 -16.78 3.84 -10.06
N PRO A 23 -17.56 3.49 -9.02
CA PRO A 23 -18.76 4.23 -8.65
C PRO A 23 -18.50 5.72 -8.34
N TRP A 24 -17.30 6.06 -7.87
CA TRP A 24 -16.90 7.43 -7.56
C TRP A 24 -16.94 8.37 -8.78
N ARG A 25 -16.83 7.84 -10.01
CA ARG A 25 -16.95 8.63 -11.24
C ARG A 25 -18.34 9.23 -11.45
N ALA A 26 -19.36 8.71 -10.77
CA ALA A 26 -20.71 9.26 -10.83
C ALA A 26 -20.82 10.65 -10.16
N PHE A 27 -19.87 11.00 -9.29
CA PHE A 27 -19.92 12.25 -8.53
C PHE A 27 -18.59 13.03 -8.49
N TRP A 28 -17.54 12.55 -9.18
CA TRP A 28 -16.27 13.26 -9.36
C TRP A 28 -15.71 13.10 -10.80
N PRO A 29 -15.25 14.18 -11.47
CA PRO A 29 -15.17 15.55 -10.98
C PRO A 29 -16.55 16.18 -10.80
N LEU A 30 -16.69 17.12 -9.86
CA LEU A 30 -17.94 17.88 -9.67
C LEU A 30 -18.33 18.51 -11.02
N GLN A 31 -19.58 18.32 -11.46
CA GLN A 31 -20.11 18.97 -12.67
C GLN A 31 -20.90 20.23 -12.27
N GLY A 32 -20.81 21.30 -13.07
CA GLY A 32 -21.52 22.57 -12.85
C GLY A 32 -20.78 23.60 -11.97
N GLU A 33 -21.47 24.65 -11.51
CA GLU A 33 -20.90 25.82 -10.79
C GLU A 33 -20.11 25.45 -9.51
N ASN A 34 -20.41 24.32 -8.88
CA ASN A 34 -19.68 23.82 -7.70
C ASN A 34 -18.23 23.42 -8.00
N SER A 35 -17.90 23.09 -9.25
CA SER A 35 -16.52 22.85 -9.67
C SER A 35 -15.68 24.13 -9.60
N ALA A 36 -16.18 25.25 -10.14
CA ALA A 36 -15.45 26.51 -10.19
C ALA A 36 -15.08 27.04 -8.78
N ARG A 37 -15.98 26.86 -7.81
CA ARG A 37 -15.78 27.30 -6.42
C ARG A 37 -14.76 26.46 -5.65
N ALA A 38 -14.80 25.13 -5.81
CA ALA A 38 -13.83 24.23 -5.21
C ALA A 38 -12.42 24.40 -5.83
N PHE A 39 -12.34 24.71 -7.12
CA PHE A 39 -11.06 24.92 -7.81
C PHE A 39 -10.46 26.32 -7.59
N SER A 40 -11.25 27.36 -7.29
CA SER A 40 -10.71 28.71 -7.02
C SER A 40 -9.92 28.79 -5.70
N GLU A 41 -10.32 28.03 -4.68
CA GLU A 41 -9.60 27.95 -3.40
C GLU A 41 -8.29 27.15 -3.52
N ILE A 42 -8.25 26.17 -4.43
CA ILE A 42 -7.05 25.36 -4.70
C ILE A 42 -6.04 26.13 -5.57
N LYS A 43 -6.49 26.99 -6.49
CA LYS A 43 -5.61 27.78 -7.39
C LYS A 43 -4.99 29.01 -6.73
N SER A 44 -5.57 29.55 -5.66
CA SER A 44 -5.07 30.75 -4.97
C SER A 44 -3.94 30.44 -3.97
N ALA A 45 -3.74 29.18 -3.62
CA ALA A 45 -2.58 28.74 -2.85
C ALA A 45 -1.39 28.57 -3.80
N GLY A 46 -0.44 29.52 -3.77
CA GLY A 46 0.81 29.43 -4.54
C GLY A 46 1.55 28.09 -4.30
N SER A 47 2.49 27.76 -5.18
CA SER A 47 3.23 26.49 -5.20
C SER A 47 3.84 26.07 -3.85
N GLU A 48 4.15 27.02 -2.96
CA GLU A 48 4.64 26.74 -1.60
C GLU A 48 3.55 26.22 -0.64
N ASN A 49 2.27 26.54 -0.87
CA ASN A 49 1.14 26.03 -0.10
C ASN A 49 0.46 24.82 -0.74
N ALA A 50 0.69 24.55 -2.03
CA ALA A 50 0.20 23.35 -2.69
C ALA A 50 0.71 22.10 -1.93
N ALA A 51 2.00 22.08 -1.56
CA ALA A 51 2.60 21.09 -0.67
C ALA A 51 1.75 20.85 0.59
N LYS A 52 1.35 21.91 1.32
CA LYS A 52 0.51 21.82 2.52
C LYS A 52 -0.89 21.23 2.25
N TYR A 53 -1.49 21.50 1.09
CA TYR A 53 -2.80 20.94 0.72
C TYR A 53 -2.75 19.51 0.17
N TRP A 54 -1.60 19.04 -0.33
CA TRP A 54 -1.46 17.67 -0.83
C TRP A 54 -1.54 16.61 0.29
N TYR A 55 -1.34 17.03 1.54
CA TYR A 55 -1.26 16.12 2.68
C TYR A 55 -2.58 15.96 3.48
N THR A 56 -3.62 16.77 3.25
CA THR A 56 -4.78 16.92 4.17
C THR A 56 -5.94 15.92 4.05
N LEU A 57 -5.94 14.96 3.13
CA LEU A 57 -7.19 14.25 2.79
C LEU A 57 -7.19 12.72 2.91
N GLU A 58 -6.39 12.12 3.80
CA GLU A 58 -6.61 10.72 4.19
C GLU A 58 -7.15 10.61 5.61
N ARG A 59 -8.48 10.71 5.79
CA ARG A 59 -9.26 9.90 6.76
C ARG A 59 -10.73 9.84 6.37
N GLY A 60 -11.23 8.62 6.25
CA GLY A 60 -12.61 8.25 6.53
C GLY A 60 -12.60 7.04 7.46
N GLY A 61 -12.43 7.27 8.77
CA GLY A 61 -12.80 6.27 9.76
C GLY A 61 -14.30 6.41 10.05
N LEU A 62 -15.01 5.30 10.17
CA LEU A 62 -16.40 5.30 10.67
C LEU A 62 -16.39 5.62 12.17
N ILE A 63 -17.39 6.38 12.61
CA ILE A 63 -17.65 6.66 14.02
C ILE A 63 -18.26 5.38 14.64
N ALA A 64 -17.88 5.05 15.88
CA ALA A 64 -18.14 3.76 16.54
C ALA A 64 -19.63 3.32 16.57
N GLU A 65 -20.60 4.25 16.50
CA GLU A 65 -22.02 3.92 16.33
C GLU A 65 -22.34 3.29 14.96
N GLN A 66 -21.67 3.72 13.89
CA GLN A 66 -21.92 3.26 12.52
C GLN A 66 -21.35 1.86 12.26
N GLU A 67 -20.27 1.47 12.94
CA GLU A 67 -19.76 0.09 12.90
C GLU A 67 -20.73 -0.90 13.58
N LYS A 68 -21.42 -0.46 14.64
CA LYS A 68 -22.47 -1.25 15.32
C LYS A 68 -23.71 -1.43 14.46
N GLU A 69 -24.17 -0.38 13.78
CA GLU A 69 -25.32 -0.48 12.86
C GLU A 69 -24.99 -1.34 11.64
N LEU A 70 -23.78 -1.25 11.08
CA LEU A 70 -23.35 -2.09 9.95
C LEU A 70 -23.25 -3.57 10.34
N ALA A 71 -22.76 -3.88 11.55
CA ALA A 71 -22.69 -5.25 12.05
C ALA A 71 -24.10 -5.88 12.22
N VAL A 72 -25.08 -5.11 12.71
CA VAL A 72 -26.47 -5.56 12.87
C VAL A 72 -27.19 -5.74 11.52
N VAL A 73 -26.90 -4.88 10.52
CA VAL A 73 -27.45 -5.00 9.16
C VAL A 73 -26.82 -6.17 8.40
N MET A 74 -25.53 -6.44 8.60
CA MET A 74 -24.82 -7.57 8.00
C MET A 74 -25.29 -8.92 8.57
N GLN A 75 -25.55 -8.99 9.89
CA GLN A 75 -26.01 -10.22 10.55
C GLN A 75 -27.43 -10.64 10.09
N LYS A 76 -28.32 -9.67 9.81
CA LYS A 76 -29.67 -9.95 9.26
C LYS A 76 -29.69 -10.44 7.82
N LYS A 77 -28.61 -10.25 7.05
CA LYS A 77 -28.54 -10.63 5.63
C LYS A 77 -28.00 -12.04 5.40
N PHE A 78 -27.41 -12.67 6.43
CA PHE A 78 -26.76 -13.99 6.34
C PHE A 78 -27.48 -15.13 7.06
N ASP A 79 -28.58 -14.87 7.78
CA ASP A 79 -29.44 -15.93 8.31
C ASP A 79 -30.37 -16.46 7.20
N GLY A 80 -29.86 -17.38 6.38
CA GLY A 80 -30.59 -17.84 5.20
C GLY A 80 -30.06 -19.06 4.46
N LYS A 81 -29.56 -20.09 5.18
CA LYS A 81 -29.27 -21.48 4.76
C LYS A 81 -27.89 -21.81 4.12
N PRO A 82 -27.39 -23.05 4.34
CA PRO A 82 -25.98 -23.41 4.26
C PRO A 82 -25.58 -23.90 2.87
N CYS A 83 -24.31 -23.66 2.49
CA CYS A 83 -23.71 -24.28 1.32
C CYS A 83 -23.29 -25.72 1.68
N ASP A 84 -24.13 -26.67 1.31
CA ASP A 84 -23.75 -28.09 1.23
C ASP A 84 -22.80 -28.34 0.06
N ASN A 85 -21.97 -29.35 0.29
CA ASN A 85 -20.95 -29.90 -0.59
C ASN A 85 -21.48 -30.21 -1.99
N ASP A 86 -20.68 -29.90 -3.02
CA ASP A 86 -20.51 -30.90 -4.08
C ASP A 86 -19.14 -30.83 -4.74
N SER A 87 -18.49 -31.99 -4.70
CA SER A 87 -17.22 -32.34 -5.31
C SER A 87 -17.42 -32.61 -6.81
N GLY A 88 -16.75 -31.85 -7.67
CA GLY A 88 -16.80 -32.03 -9.12
C GLY A 88 -15.44 -31.77 -9.77
N ASN A 89 -14.73 -32.86 -10.04
CA ASN A 89 -13.47 -32.94 -10.75
C ASN A 89 -13.60 -32.44 -12.20
N GLY A 90 -12.62 -31.68 -12.70
CA GLY A 90 -12.61 -31.22 -14.10
C GLY A 90 -11.34 -30.45 -14.46
N ASN A 91 -10.33 -31.17 -14.94
CA ASN A 91 -9.15 -30.62 -15.59
C ASN A 91 -9.55 -29.82 -16.84
N ASN A 92 -9.02 -28.61 -16.99
CA ASN A 92 -8.72 -28.02 -18.31
C ASN A 92 -7.60 -26.99 -18.19
N THR A 93 -6.51 -27.26 -18.90
CA THR A 93 -5.33 -26.43 -19.11
C THR A 93 -5.64 -25.28 -20.06
N ASN A 94 -5.35 -24.04 -19.66
CA ASN A 94 -5.19 -22.89 -20.54
C ASN A 94 -4.12 -21.95 -19.98
N ASP A 95 -3.17 -21.62 -20.85
CA ASP A 95 -1.96 -20.83 -20.61
C ASP A 95 -2.22 -19.36 -20.26
N ALA A 96 -2.59 -19.10 -19.00
CA ALA A 96 -2.06 -17.94 -18.29
C ALA A 96 -0.82 -18.45 -17.54
N MET A 97 0.31 -17.74 -17.61
CA MET A 97 1.41 -18.06 -16.69
C MET A 97 0.98 -17.72 -15.27
N ASP A 98 0.26 -18.66 -14.65
CA ASP A 98 0.10 -18.76 -13.22
C ASP A 98 1.51 -18.83 -12.65
N PHE A 99 1.95 -17.73 -12.08
CA PHE A 99 3.15 -17.70 -11.27
C PHE A 99 2.85 -18.58 -10.05
N VAL A 100 3.10 -19.89 -10.18
CA VAL A 100 3.00 -20.83 -9.07
C VAL A 100 4.02 -20.35 -8.03
N PRO A 101 3.59 -19.95 -6.83
CA PRO A 101 4.50 -19.45 -5.80
C PRO A 101 5.59 -20.50 -5.53
N ASP A 102 6.88 -20.13 -5.53
CA ASP A 102 7.98 -21.01 -5.08
C ASP A 102 7.90 -21.16 -3.55
N MET A 103 6.92 -21.95 -3.11
CA MET A 103 6.64 -22.22 -1.71
C MET A 103 7.77 -22.99 -1.03
N THR A 104 8.55 -23.76 -1.80
CA THR A 104 9.66 -24.58 -1.30
C THR A 104 10.75 -23.75 -0.64
N ARG A 105 11.15 -22.62 -1.24
CA ARG A 105 12.18 -21.74 -0.66
C ARG A 105 11.63 -20.72 0.32
N ALA A 106 10.36 -20.34 0.21
CA ALA A 106 9.72 -19.48 1.20
C ALA A 106 9.50 -20.20 2.55
N SER A 107 9.28 -21.53 2.51
CA SER A 107 9.16 -22.35 3.72
C SER A 107 10.45 -22.36 4.55
N ALA A 108 11.63 -22.43 3.92
CA ALA A 108 12.89 -22.57 4.66
C ALA A 108 13.19 -21.40 5.61
N GLU A 109 13.01 -20.15 5.15
CA GLU A 109 13.20 -18.96 6.00
C GLU A 109 12.14 -18.86 7.10
N TRP A 110 10.91 -19.25 6.77
CA TRP A 110 9.83 -19.31 7.74
C TRP A 110 10.15 -20.31 8.85
N ASP A 111 10.69 -21.47 8.50
CA ASP A 111 11.03 -22.54 9.44
C ASP A 111 12.24 -22.18 10.32
N LEU A 112 13.20 -21.40 9.78
CA LEU A 112 14.34 -20.87 10.54
C LEU A 112 13.93 -19.82 11.58
N CYS A 113 12.80 -19.13 11.39
CA CYS A 113 12.33 -18.11 12.31
C CYS A 113 11.87 -18.77 13.63
N HIS A 114 12.75 -18.81 14.64
CA HIS A 114 12.48 -19.49 15.91
C HIS A 114 11.40 -18.80 16.76
N GLU A 115 11.35 -17.47 16.71
CA GLU A 115 10.37 -16.68 17.44
C GLU A 115 9.23 -16.27 16.49
N LYS A 116 8.05 -16.80 16.74
CA LYS A 116 6.82 -16.39 16.06
C LYS A 116 5.82 -15.93 17.10
N ILE A 117 5.17 -14.81 16.83
CA ILE A 117 4.13 -14.26 17.69
C ILE A 117 2.76 -14.50 17.07
N ILE A 118 1.73 -14.52 17.91
CA ILE A 118 0.33 -14.58 17.50
C ILE A 118 -0.27 -13.20 17.73
N THR A 119 -0.84 -12.61 16.69
CA THR A 119 -1.47 -11.28 16.74
C THR A 119 -2.64 -11.18 15.76
N SER A 120 -3.29 -10.03 15.71
CA SER A 120 -4.31 -9.72 14.71
C SER A 120 -3.71 -8.91 13.58
N LEU A 121 -3.95 -9.36 12.35
CA LEU A 121 -3.66 -8.61 11.12
C LEU A 121 -4.98 -8.23 10.45
N ARG A 122 -5.00 -7.12 9.70
CA ARG A 122 -6.20 -6.59 9.06
C ARG A 122 -6.05 -6.57 7.55
N PHE A 123 -7.09 -6.99 6.85
CA PHE A 123 -7.09 -7.21 5.41
C PHE A 123 -8.32 -6.58 4.76
N LEU A 124 -8.34 -6.55 3.43
CA LEU A 124 -9.57 -6.39 2.68
C LEU A 124 -10.49 -7.58 2.99
N ALA A 125 -11.76 -7.30 3.29
CA ALA A 125 -12.74 -8.35 3.50
C ALA A 125 -13.08 -9.01 2.14
N PRO A 126 -13.10 -10.35 2.03
CA PRO A 126 -13.58 -11.03 0.83
C PRO A 126 -15.01 -10.62 0.50
N SER A 127 -15.26 -10.26 -0.76
CA SER A 127 -16.59 -9.87 -1.21
C SER A 127 -16.75 -10.12 -2.70
N PRO A 128 -17.87 -10.71 -3.15
CA PRO A 128 -18.20 -10.80 -4.58
C PRO A 128 -18.25 -9.44 -5.27
N ARG A 129 -18.47 -8.36 -4.50
CA ARG A 129 -18.43 -6.98 -5.02
C ARG A 129 -17.12 -6.68 -5.75
N TRP A 130 -15.99 -7.22 -5.29
CA TRP A 130 -14.69 -6.94 -5.89
C TRP A 130 -14.53 -7.55 -7.30
N LEU A 131 -15.45 -8.42 -7.74
CA LEU A 131 -15.48 -8.94 -9.10
C LEU A 131 -16.05 -7.92 -10.09
N THR A 132 -17.01 -7.09 -9.65
CA THR A 132 -17.75 -6.16 -10.52
C THR A 132 -17.44 -4.69 -10.26
N GLU A 133 -17.00 -4.36 -9.04
CA GLU A 133 -16.70 -3.00 -8.62
C GLU A 133 -15.28 -2.92 -8.05
N LYS A 134 -14.62 -1.81 -8.32
CA LYS A 134 -13.30 -1.54 -7.78
C LYS A 134 -13.40 -0.93 -6.37
N PRO A 135 -12.59 -1.38 -5.39
CA PRO A 135 -12.42 -0.65 -4.15
C PRO A 135 -11.88 0.77 -4.43
N PHE A 136 -12.24 1.74 -3.60
CA PHE A 136 -11.73 3.11 -3.72
C PHE A 136 -11.58 3.78 -2.36
N CYS A 137 -10.70 4.76 -2.27
CA CYS A 137 -10.61 5.73 -1.18
C CYS A 137 -10.55 7.14 -1.77
N LEU A 138 -11.35 8.05 -1.21
CA LEU A 138 -11.58 9.39 -1.73
C LEU A 138 -10.98 10.44 -0.81
N SER A 139 -9.98 11.10 -1.36
CA SER A 139 -9.27 12.24 -0.79
C SER A 139 -9.69 13.53 -1.49
N ILE A 140 -10.98 13.69 -1.75
CA ILE A 140 -11.60 14.83 -2.45
C ILE A 140 -12.72 15.45 -1.60
N PRO A 141 -13.18 16.68 -1.90
CA PRO A 141 -14.46 17.19 -1.41
C PRO A 141 -15.60 16.26 -1.83
N LEU A 142 -16.48 15.90 -0.89
CA LEU A 142 -17.59 14.99 -1.15
C LEU A 142 -18.93 15.68 -0.93
N PRO A 143 -19.93 15.44 -1.81
CA PRO A 143 -21.32 15.73 -1.49
C PRO A 143 -21.76 15.04 -0.21
N GLU A 144 -22.73 15.63 0.49
CA GLU A 144 -23.30 15.04 1.71
C GLU A 144 -23.82 13.62 1.46
N GLY A 145 -23.54 12.71 2.39
CA GLY A 145 -23.96 11.30 2.33
C GLY A 145 -23.11 10.39 1.45
N GLN A 146 -22.12 10.90 0.70
CA GLN A 146 -21.25 10.04 -0.12
C GLN A 146 -20.15 9.39 0.72
N PRO A 147 -19.91 8.07 0.58
CA PRO A 147 -18.88 7.39 1.35
C PRO A 147 -17.49 7.79 0.87
N ARG A 148 -16.56 8.01 1.81
CA ARG A 148 -15.13 8.20 1.49
C ARG A 148 -14.46 6.96 0.93
N SER A 149 -15.03 5.78 1.17
CA SER A 149 -14.53 4.52 0.65
C SER A 149 -15.66 3.51 0.58
N ASN A 150 -15.63 2.61 -0.41
CA ASN A 150 -16.48 1.42 -0.44
C ASN A 150 -15.78 0.18 0.15
N THR A 151 -14.53 0.32 0.60
CA THR A 151 -13.69 -0.77 1.12
C THR A 151 -14.25 -1.29 2.43
N ILE A 152 -14.37 -2.61 2.53
CA ILE A 152 -14.73 -3.31 3.76
C ILE A 152 -13.49 -4.07 4.21
N THR A 153 -13.15 -4.00 5.49
CA THR A 153 -11.96 -4.67 6.04
C THR A 153 -12.37 -5.75 7.02
N CYS A 154 -11.55 -6.79 7.14
CA CYS A 154 -11.71 -7.82 8.15
C CYS A 154 -10.44 -7.91 9.00
N THR A 155 -10.59 -8.34 10.25
CA THR A 155 -9.47 -8.66 11.14
C THR A 155 -9.36 -10.17 11.18
N VAL A 156 -8.17 -10.69 10.89
CA VAL A 156 -7.87 -12.11 11.03
C VAL A 156 -7.18 -12.28 12.38
N PRO A 157 -7.88 -12.83 13.40
CA PRO A 157 -7.26 -13.15 14.67
C PRO A 157 -6.23 -14.27 14.46
N ASP A 158 -5.37 -14.45 15.45
CA ASP A 158 -4.42 -15.55 15.51
C ASP A 158 -3.46 -15.67 14.31
N SER A 159 -3.18 -14.54 13.66
CA SER A 159 -2.18 -14.45 12.60
C SER A 159 -0.79 -14.66 13.18
N ILE A 160 -0.04 -15.59 12.59
CA ILE A 160 1.35 -15.88 12.97
C ILE A 160 2.26 -14.91 12.24
N VAL A 161 3.13 -14.21 12.98
CA VAL A 161 4.12 -13.28 12.43
C VAL A 161 5.50 -13.65 12.95
N GLY A 162 6.46 -13.87 12.05
CA GLY A 162 7.82 -14.27 12.40
C GLY A 162 8.73 -13.09 12.75
N ASN A 163 9.46 -13.18 13.87
CA ASN A 163 10.49 -12.21 14.23
C ASN A 163 11.78 -12.49 13.45
N VAL A 164 12.26 -11.49 12.71
CA VAL A 164 13.48 -11.60 11.89
C VAL A 164 14.73 -11.07 12.59
N ARG A 165 14.63 -10.64 13.86
CA ARG A 165 15.76 -10.15 14.64
C ARG A 165 16.89 -11.19 14.69
N GLY A 166 18.10 -10.79 14.29
CA GLY A 166 19.27 -11.66 14.17
C GLY A 166 19.34 -12.49 12.87
N MET A 167 18.36 -12.37 12.00
CA MET A 167 18.26 -13.06 10.71
C MET A 167 18.07 -12.08 9.55
N GLU A 168 18.29 -10.78 9.78
CA GLU A 168 17.97 -9.69 8.85
C GLU A 168 18.65 -9.89 7.48
N SER A 169 19.86 -10.45 7.45
CA SER A 169 20.63 -10.70 6.23
C SER A 169 20.04 -11.76 5.28
N LEU A 170 19.06 -12.55 5.74
CA LEU A 170 18.39 -13.54 4.90
C LEU A 170 17.33 -12.89 3.99
N PHE A 171 16.85 -11.70 4.35
CA PHE A 171 15.78 -11.01 3.65
C PHE A 171 16.34 -10.00 2.66
N GLN A 172 15.98 -10.14 1.39
CA GLN A 172 16.52 -9.34 0.29
C GLN A 172 15.40 -8.70 -0.52
N LEU A 173 15.64 -7.48 -1.00
CA LEU A 173 14.62 -6.69 -1.70
C LEU A 173 14.10 -7.36 -2.98
N ASP A 174 14.98 -7.97 -3.77
CA ASP A 174 14.61 -8.67 -5.01
C ASP A 174 14.00 -10.06 -4.77
N LYS A 175 14.10 -10.60 -3.54
CA LYS A 175 13.59 -11.93 -3.19
C LYS A 175 12.30 -11.86 -2.38
N ASN A 176 12.34 -11.18 -1.23
CA ASN A 176 11.25 -11.12 -0.26
C ASN A 176 10.37 -9.88 -0.46
N GLY A 177 10.84 -8.88 -1.21
CA GLY A 177 10.18 -7.59 -1.38
C GLY A 177 10.49 -6.58 -0.27
N PHE A 178 11.27 -6.97 0.74
CA PHE A 178 11.76 -6.10 1.79
C PHE A 178 13.19 -6.46 2.20
N GLU A 179 13.91 -5.50 2.76
CA GLU A 179 15.29 -5.66 3.22
C GLU A 179 15.59 -4.68 4.36
N PHE A 180 16.37 -5.11 5.35
CA PHE A 180 16.79 -4.25 6.45
C PHE A 180 18.19 -3.68 6.21
N SER A 181 18.45 -2.48 6.71
CA SER A 181 19.76 -1.83 6.61
C SER A 181 20.04 -0.95 7.81
N SER A 182 21.33 -0.76 8.10
CA SER A 182 21.77 0.20 9.11
C SER A 182 21.93 1.59 8.50
N LEU A 183 21.57 2.61 9.27
CA LEU A 183 21.77 4.02 8.94
C LEU A 183 22.63 4.69 10.02
N PRO A 184 23.32 5.80 9.68
CA PRO A 184 23.91 6.67 10.70
C PRO A 184 22.83 7.13 11.71
N PRO A 185 23.21 7.54 12.94
CA PRO A 185 22.28 8.12 13.90
C PRO A 185 21.42 9.24 13.29
N LEU A 186 20.21 9.44 13.82
CA LEU A 186 19.35 10.54 13.37
C LEU A 186 20.08 11.87 13.54
N PRO A 187 20.00 12.80 12.56
CA PRO A 187 20.51 14.15 12.73
C PRO A 187 19.87 14.83 13.93
N GLN A 188 20.66 15.52 14.75
CA GLN A 188 20.15 16.22 15.95
C GLN A 188 19.31 17.45 15.60
N ASP A 189 19.50 18.00 14.41
CA ASP A 189 18.87 19.18 13.84
C ASP A 189 17.75 18.84 12.86
N LEU A 190 17.22 17.60 12.89
CA LEU A 190 16.13 17.17 12.02
C LEU A 190 14.88 18.01 12.26
N ASN A 191 14.61 18.96 11.36
CA ASN A 191 13.50 19.89 11.44
C ASN A 191 12.51 19.65 10.30
N PHE A 192 11.30 19.19 10.63
CA PHE A 192 10.24 18.95 9.65
C PHE A 192 9.51 20.22 9.19
N GLU A 193 9.65 21.31 9.94
CA GLU A 193 9.00 22.60 9.64
C GLU A 193 9.77 23.41 8.60
N ASP A 194 11.09 23.21 8.50
CA ASP A 194 11.93 23.79 7.46
C ASP A 194 12.07 22.79 6.31
N HIS A 195 11.08 22.79 5.41
CA HIS A 195 11.06 21.89 4.27
C HIS A 195 12.27 22.03 3.35
N VAL A 196 12.82 23.24 3.19
CA VAL A 196 13.98 23.48 2.32
C VAL A 196 15.21 22.83 2.92
N ALA A 197 15.46 23.03 4.22
CA ALA A 197 16.57 22.39 4.91
C ALA A 197 16.40 20.86 4.99
N PHE A 198 15.18 20.38 5.25
CA PHE A 198 14.87 18.95 5.30
C PHE A 198 15.11 18.24 3.97
N GLU A 199 14.73 18.87 2.86
CA GLU A 199 14.97 18.35 1.51
C GLU A 199 16.46 18.35 1.15
N ALA A 200 17.14 19.48 1.35
CA ALA A 200 18.57 19.63 1.03
C ALA A 200 19.49 18.77 1.90
N GLY A 201 19.07 18.43 3.13
CA GLY A 201 19.77 17.56 4.04
C GLY A 201 19.23 16.13 4.00
N TYR A 202 18.24 15.83 4.84
CA TYR A 202 17.82 14.46 5.14
C TYR A 202 17.29 13.69 3.92
N LEU A 203 16.44 14.31 3.08
CA LEU A 203 15.92 13.62 1.90
C LEU A 203 17.02 13.30 0.89
N LYS A 204 17.95 14.24 0.69
CA LYS A 204 19.13 14.03 -0.15
C LYS A 204 20.01 12.90 0.38
N ASP A 205 20.31 12.87 1.68
CA ASP A 205 21.12 11.81 2.29
C ASP A 205 20.49 10.42 2.12
N MET A 206 19.16 10.33 2.26
CA MET A 206 18.44 9.08 2.06
C MET A 206 18.37 8.67 0.58
N ALA A 207 18.26 9.62 -0.34
CA ALA A 207 18.35 9.35 -1.78
C ALA A 207 19.76 8.83 -2.16
N ASP A 208 20.82 9.46 -1.65
CA ASP A 208 22.20 9.06 -1.89
C ASP A 208 22.51 7.68 -1.28
N PHE A 209 22.00 7.41 -0.07
CA PHE A 209 22.05 6.10 0.56
C PHE A 209 21.39 5.03 -0.32
N LEU A 210 20.14 5.25 -0.75
CA LEU A 210 19.41 4.27 -1.56
C LEU A 210 20.06 4.06 -2.93
N LYS A 211 20.54 5.16 -3.55
CA LYS A 211 21.27 5.12 -4.82
C LYS A 211 22.51 4.23 -4.72
N LYS A 212 23.33 4.43 -3.69
CA LYS A 212 24.52 3.62 -3.43
C LYS A 212 24.15 2.16 -3.11
N LYS A 213 23.15 1.95 -2.26
CA LYS A 213 22.71 0.61 -1.82
C LYS A 213 22.24 -0.26 -2.97
N LEU A 214 21.50 0.32 -3.91
CA LEU A 214 20.94 -0.39 -5.06
C LEU A 214 21.79 -0.29 -6.33
N ASN A 215 22.94 0.39 -6.27
CA ASN A 215 23.76 0.72 -7.44
C ASN A 215 22.93 1.36 -8.58
N ALA A 216 22.05 2.28 -8.21
CA ALA A 216 21.12 2.92 -9.14
C ALA A 216 21.75 4.14 -9.82
N ASP A 217 21.24 4.50 -11.00
CA ASP A 217 21.67 5.70 -11.73
C ASP A 217 21.03 6.97 -11.17
N ALA A 218 19.76 6.88 -10.77
CA ALA A 218 19.03 8.00 -10.20
C ALA A 218 18.02 7.54 -9.13
N VAL A 219 17.88 8.38 -8.10
CA VAL A 219 16.88 8.22 -7.05
C VAL A 219 16.19 9.56 -6.83
N PHE A 220 14.86 9.56 -6.78
CA PHE A 220 14.04 10.73 -6.51
C PHE A 220 13.09 10.42 -5.35
N VAL A 221 13.17 11.19 -4.26
CA VAL A 221 12.16 11.15 -3.20
C VAL A 221 11.00 12.04 -3.63
N PHE A 222 9.82 11.47 -3.87
CA PHE A 222 8.67 12.22 -4.39
C PHE A 222 7.60 12.48 -3.33
N ASP A 223 7.67 11.78 -2.20
CA ASP A 223 6.73 11.91 -1.09
C ASP A 223 7.38 11.41 0.20
N TYR A 224 6.94 11.94 1.34
CA TYR A 224 7.30 11.43 2.65
C TYR A 224 6.14 11.57 3.63
N THR A 225 6.09 10.70 4.63
CA THR A 225 5.02 10.67 5.62
C THR A 225 5.60 10.40 7.00
N ARG A 226 5.36 11.33 7.94
CA ARG A 226 5.57 11.09 9.37
C ARG A 226 4.34 10.40 9.94
N ARG A 227 4.57 9.34 10.73
CA ARG A 227 3.51 8.63 11.44
C ARG A 227 3.76 8.64 12.94
N CYS A 228 2.73 8.97 13.72
CA CYS A 228 2.72 8.86 15.18
C CYS A 228 1.50 8.04 15.62
N SER A 229 1.65 7.18 16.64
CA SER A 229 0.50 6.49 17.23
C SER A 229 -0.40 7.40 18.08
N ILE A 230 0.10 8.56 18.51
CA ILE A 230 -0.72 9.58 19.16
C ILE A 230 -1.46 10.35 18.07
N PRO A 231 -2.79 10.50 18.17
CA PRO A 231 -3.54 11.40 17.29
C PRO A 231 -2.97 12.82 17.39
N PRO A 232 -2.81 13.55 16.28
CA PRO A 232 -2.35 14.94 16.36
C PRO A 232 -3.26 15.75 17.31
N PRO A 233 -2.70 16.62 18.17
CA PRO A 233 -3.46 17.57 18.97
C PRO A 233 -4.52 18.32 18.17
N GLU A 234 -5.61 18.73 18.81
CA GLU A 234 -6.62 19.58 18.18
C GLU A 234 -5.96 20.87 17.64
N GLY A 235 -6.10 21.12 16.33
CA GLY A 235 -5.57 22.31 15.66
C GLY A 235 -4.29 22.10 14.86
N LEU A 236 -3.55 21.00 15.04
CA LEU A 236 -2.52 20.61 14.06
C LEU A 236 -3.19 20.02 12.83
N SER A 237 -2.70 20.38 11.66
CA SER A 237 -3.21 19.80 10.43
C SER A 237 -2.94 18.30 10.47
N LYS A 238 -3.99 17.47 10.38
CA LYS A 238 -3.90 15.99 10.28
C LYS A 238 -2.99 15.51 9.13
N SER A 239 -2.54 16.45 8.29
CA SER A 239 -1.61 16.29 7.20
C SER A 239 -0.16 16.07 7.63
N GLU A 240 0.27 16.60 8.78
CA GLU A 240 1.67 16.58 9.21
C GLU A 240 2.04 15.27 9.93
N VAL A 241 1.08 14.65 10.62
CA VAL A 241 1.30 13.41 11.37
C VAL A 241 0.13 12.43 11.17
N ARG A 242 0.42 11.28 10.55
CA ARG A 242 -0.58 10.23 10.25
C ARG A 242 -0.55 9.11 11.28
N LEU A 243 -1.70 8.46 11.49
CA LEU A 243 -1.72 7.21 12.26
C LEU A 243 -1.01 6.09 11.48
N PRO A 244 -0.56 5.03 12.17
CA PRO A 244 -0.14 3.80 11.53
C PRO A 244 -1.18 3.23 10.54
N GLY A 245 -0.73 2.82 9.35
CA GLY A 245 -1.57 2.15 8.37
C GLY A 245 -1.78 0.69 8.78
N THR A 246 -2.98 0.35 9.25
CA THR A 246 -3.25 -0.94 9.91
C THR A 246 -3.83 -2.02 8.99
N VAL A 247 -4.09 -1.72 7.72
CA VAL A 247 -4.66 -2.65 6.74
C VAL A 247 -3.57 -3.08 5.77
N ALA A 248 -3.45 -4.37 5.47
CA ALA A 248 -2.52 -4.91 4.49
C ALA A 248 -2.69 -4.27 3.10
N HIS A 249 -1.62 -3.69 2.59
CA HIS A 249 -1.62 -3.03 1.27
C HIS A 249 -0.24 -3.06 0.61
N ILE A 250 -0.23 -2.75 -0.69
CA ILE A 250 0.95 -2.31 -1.45
C ILE A 250 0.60 -0.93 -2.00
N ASP A 251 1.43 0.09 -1.78
CA ASP A 251 1.08 1.49 -2.07
C ASP A 251 0.76 1.76 -3.54
N GLN A 252 1.29 0.96 -4.46
CA GLN A 252 1.21 1.22 -5.89
C GLN A 252 0.95 -0.06 -6.67
N THR A 253 0.04 0.02 -7.63
CA THR A 253 -0.03 -0.97 -8.71
C THR A 253 0.94 -0.59 -9.84
N PRO A 254 1.24 -1.50 -10.79
CA PRO A 254 2.14 -1.20 -11.90
C PRO A 254 1.76 0.07 -12.68
N MET A 255 0.48 0.23 -12.99
CA MET A 255 0.01 1.39 -13.75
C MET A 255 0.10 2.68 -12.95
N ALA A 256 -0.22 2.63 -11.65
CA ALA A 256 -0.06 3.79 -10.77
C ALA A 256 1.41 4.18 -10.59
N ALA A 257 2.33 3.21 -10.49
CA ALA A 257 3.75 3.48 -10.39
C ALA A 257 4.29 4.26 -11.60
N LEU A 258 3.93 3.83 -12.82
CA LEU A 258 4.27 4.57 -14.04
C LEU A 258 3.60 5.96 -14.07
N GLY A 259 2.34 6.03 -13.62
CA GLY A 259 1.62 7.29 -13.46
C GLY A 259 2.31 8.27 -12.51
N ARG A 260 2.92 7.77 -11.43
CA ARG A 260 3.73 8.58 -10.50
C ARG A 260 4.97 9.14 -11.18
N ALA A 261 5.70 8.35 -11.96
CA ALA A 261 6.86 8.85 -12.71
C ALA A 261 6.47 10.01 -13.63
N LYS A 262 5.37 9.86 -14.38
CA LYS A 262 4.85 10.93 -15.24
C LYS A 262 4.44 12.18 -14.45
N LEU A 263 3.76 12.00 -13.31
CA LEU A 263 3.28 13.09 -12.46
C LEU A 263 4.45 13.93 -11.91
N HIS A 264 5.49 13.26 -11.41
CA HIS A 264 6.55 13.93 -10.64
C HIS A 264 7.77 14.33 -11.47
N LEU A 265 8.05 13.63 -12.57
CA LEU A 265 9.20 13.94 -13.43
C LEU A 265 8.82 14.77 -14.66
N GLY A 266 7.52 14.97 -14.92
CA GLY A 266 7.05 15.72 -16.08
C GLY A 266 7.59 15.13 -17.39
N GLU A 267 8.01 15.98 -18.33
CA GLU A 267 8.56 15.55 -19.63
C GLU A 267 9.85 14.71 -19.53
N ASN A 268 10.55 14.77 -18.39
CA ASN A 268 11.78 14.01 -18.18
C ASN A 268 11.54 12.52 -17.91
N TYR A 269 10.30 12.06 -17.69
CA TYR A 269 10.04 10.68 -17.29
C TYR A 269 10.43 9.65 -18.37
N GLU A 270 10.25 9.95 -19.66
CA GLU A 270 10.44 8.98 -20.76
C GLU A 270 11.88 8.47 -20.87
N LYS A 271 12.87 9.33 -20.58
CA LYS A 271 14.27 8.91 -20.60
C LYS A 271 14.57 7.84 -19.55
N TYR A 272 13.93 7.92 -18.39
CA TYR A 272 14.14 7.02 -17.27
C TYR A 272 13.37 5.69 -17.44
N LEU A 273 12.21 5.73 -18.12
CA LEU A 273 11.41 4.53 -18.39
C LEU A 273 12.01 3.59 -19.45
N LYS A 274 13.12 3.96 -20.10
CA LYS A 274 13.87 3.06 -20.99
C LYS A 274 14.57 1.94 -20.22
N GLY A 275 14.91 2.18 -18.95
CA GLY A 275 15.57 1.23 -18.08
C GLY A 275 14.64 0.60 -17.03
N ARG A 276 15.22 -0.01 -16.01
CA ARG A 276 14.46 -0.58 -14.89
C ARG A 276 14.03 0.55 -13.95
N MET A 277 12.74 0.57 -13.62
CA MET A 277 12.16 1.47 -12.61
C MET A 277 11.69 0.67 -11.41
N GLN A 278 11.98 1.17 -10.22
CA GLN A 278 11.45 0.65 -8.96
C GLN A 278 10.81 1.78 -8.16
N LEU A 279 9.80 1.43 -7.36
CA LEU A 279 9.34 2.28 -6.25
C LEU A 279 9.70 1.59 -4.94
N ILE A 280 10.55 2.22 -4.14
CA ILE A 280 11.02 1.70 -2.87
C ILE A 280 10.66 2.69 -1.78
N ASN A 281 9.99 2.21 -0.74
CA ASN A 281 9.78 2.97 0.48
C ASN A 281 10.95 2.75 1.44
N ILE A 282 11.47 3.81 2.04
CA ILE A 282 12.39 3.72 3.18
C ILE A 282 11.59 4.04 4.43
N TRP A 283 11.48 3.08 5.35
CA TRP A 283 10.82 3.29 6.62
C TRP A 283 11.84 3.26 7.76
N ARG A 284 11.82 4.30 8.60
CA ARG A 284 12.78 4.50 9.68
C ARG A 284 12.08 4.96 10.98
N PRO A 285 12.38 4.35 12.13
CA PRO A 285 11.99 4.89 13.44
C PRO A 285 12.55 6.31 13.67
N LEU A 286 11.74 7.17 14.30
CA LEU A 286 12.15 8.50 14.79
C LEU A 286 12.37 8.52 16.32
N ILE A 287 12.17 7.38 16.98
CA ILE A 287 12.44 7.15 18.40
C ILE A 287 13.48 6.05 18.55
N ASP A 288 14.06 5.93 19.75
CA ASP A 288 15.14 4.98 20.04
C ASP A 288 14.78 3.53 19.68
N ILE A 289 13.59 3.08 20.06
CA ILE A 289 13.11 1.70 19.86
C ILE A 289 11.60 1.69 19.62
N ILE A 290 11.16 0.92 18.62
CA ILE A 290 9.74 0.63 18.39
C ILE A 290 9.28 -0.53 19.28
N GLU A 291 8.45 -0.23 20.29
CA GLU A 291 7.81 -1.24 21.16
C GLU A 291 6.31 -1.44 20.88
N GLU A 292 5.69 -0.48 20.19
CA GLU A 292 4.29 -0.53 19.80
C GLU A 292 4.08 -0.18 18.34
N SER A 293 3.03 -0.76 17.76
CA SER A 293 2.68 -0.60 16.35
C SER A 293 3.82 -0.88 15.34
N PRO A 294 4.63 -1.94 15.48
CA PRO A 294 5.63 -2.29 14.46
C PRO A 294 5.00 -2.56 13.10
N LEU A 295 5.84 -2.64 12.07
CA LEU A 295 5.43 -3.08 10.74
C LEU A 295 5.56 -4.60 10.61
N ALA A 296 4.59 -5.20 9.94
CA ALA A 296 4.66 -6.54 9.39
C ALA A 296 4.77 -6.47 7.87
N PHE A 297 5.59 -7.33 7.29
CA PHE A 297 5.89 -7.45 5.87
C PHE A 297 5.59 -8.86 5.40
N CYS A 298 4.81 -9.00 4.33
CA CYS A 298 4.57 -10.29 3.72
C CYS A 298 5.66 -10.59 2.71
N ASP A 299 6.22 -11.80 2.76
CA ASP A 299 7.15 -12.28 1.74
C ASP A 299 6.45 -12.37 0.39
N SER A 300 6.90 -11.57 -0.57
CA SER A 300 6.30 -11.48 -1.90
C SER A 300 6.14 -12.83 -2.60
N ARG A 301 7.02 -13.82 -2.31
CA ARG A 301 6.96 -15.15 -2.92
C ARG A 301 5.81 -16.00 -2.40
N THR A 302 5.12 -15.55 -1.36
CA THR A 302 4.01 -16.25 -0.70
C THR A 302 2.66 -15.59 -0.94
N VAL A 303 2.66 -14.52 -1.74
CA VAL A 303 1.47 -13.73 -2.05
C VAL A 303 0.94 -14.18 -3.41
N SER A 304 -0.30 -14.65 -3.44
CA SER A 304 -0.97 -14.93 -4.71
C SER A 304 -1.39 -13.62 -5.39
N SER A 305 -1.34 -13.57 -6.72
CA SER A 305 -1.94 -12.45 -7.47
C SER A 305 -3.44 -12.32 -7.19
N ALA A 306 -4.12 -13.43 -6.86
CA ALA A 306 -5.52 -13.45 -6.46
C ALA A 306 -5.77 -12.77 -5.10
N ASP A 307 -4.74 -12.62 -4.26
CA ASP A 307 -4.84 -11.91 -2.99
C ASP A 307 -4.80 -10.39 -3.16
N LEU A 308 -4.43 -9.89 -4.35
CA LEU A 308 -4.20 -8.48 -4.62
C LEU A 308 -5.38 -7.86 -5.38
N VAL A 309 -6.10 -6.95 -4.73
CA VAL A 309 -7.24 -6.23 -5.32
C VAL A 309 -6.85 -4.77 -5.56
N ALA A 310 -6.79 -4.37 -6.83
CA ALA A 310 -6.49 -3.00 -7.20
C ALA A 310 -7.59 -2.05 -6.68
N ALA A 311 -7.21 -1.00 -5.97
CA ALA A 311 -8.09 -0.02 -5.34
C ALA A 311 -7.71 1.40 -5.77
N ASP A 312 -8.70 2.20 -6.17
CA ASP A 312 -8.48 3.60 -6.56
C ASP A 312 -8.14 4.48 -5.36
N LEU A 313 -7.14 5.34 -5.50
CA LEU A 313 -6.85 6.43 -4.58
C LEU A 313 -7.12 7.75 -5.32
N VAL A 314 -8.25 8.38 -5.02
CA VAL A 314 -8.71 9.55 -5.78
C VAL A 314 -8.37 10.83 -5.02
N TYR A 315 -7.47 11.63 -5.59
CA TYR A 315 -7.13 12.97 -5.12
C TYR A 315 -7.61 14.01 -6.15
N PRO A 316 -7.70 15.32 -5.79
CA PRO A 316 -8.22 16.33 -6.72
C PRO A 316 -7.39 16.48 -7.99
N HIS A 317 -6.09 16.18 -7.89
CA HIS A 317 -5.07 16.40 -8.91
C HIS A 317 -4.59 15.10 -9.59
N HIS A 318 -4.92 13.94 -9.01
CA HIS A 318 -4.36 12.66 -9.43
C HIS A 318 -5.26 11.50 -9.00
N ILE A 319 -5.43 10.52 -9.89
CA ILE A 319 -6.02 9.23 -9.56
C ILE A 319 -4.86 8.24 -9.49
N GLY A 320 -4.51 7.85 -8.27
CA GLY A 320 -3.58 6.76 -8.00
C GLY A 320 -4.31 5.43 -7.87
N GLU A 321 -3.56 4.37 -7.67
CA GLU A 321 -4.08 3.03 -7.44
C GLU A 321 -3.11 2.26 -6.54
N LYS A 322 -3.64 1.56 -5.55
CA LYS A 322 -2.90 0.68 -4.65
C LYS A 322 -3.41 -0.75 -4.77
N TYR A 323 -2.71 -1.72 -4.19
CA TYR A 323 -3.32 -3.02 -3.90
C TYR A 323 -3.82 -3.04 -2.46
N ASP A 324 -5.11 -3.31 -2.28
CA ASP A 324 -5.65 -3.83 -1.02
C ASP A 324 -5.52 -5.35 -1.02
N VAL A 325 -5.12 -5.91 0.12
CA VAL A 325 -4.69 -7.31 0.21
C VAL A 325 -5.74 -8.13 0.93
N LEU A 326 -6.21 -9.20 0.29
CA LEU A 326 -7.02 -10.26 0.89
C LEU A 326 -6.14 -11.17 1.74
N TRP A 327 -6.73 -11.79 2.76
CA TRP A 327 -6.04 -12.82 3.52
C TRP A 327 -5.84 -14.07 2.68
N GLY A 328 -4.63 -14.60 2.66
CA GLY A 328 -4.27 -15.86 2.03
C GLY A 328 -3.55 -16.77 3.03
N LYS A 329 -3.92 -18.06 3.07
CA LYS A 329 -3.34 -19.06 3.99
C LYS A 329 -1.83 -19.28 3.80
N ASP A 330 -1.34 -19.01 2.59
CA ASP A 330 0.04 -19.26 2.20
C ASP A 330 0.95 -18.07 2.52
N GLN A 331 0.37 -16.91 2.82
CA GLN A 331 1.10 -15.70 3.18
C GLN A 331 1.98 -15.93 4.41
N ARG A 332 3.23 -15.44 4.34
CA ARG A 332 4.18 -15.49 5.45
C ARG A 332 4.57 -14.07 5.82
N TRP A 333 4.14 -13.67 7.02
CA TRP A 333 4.30 -12.32 7.54
C TRP A 333 5.45 -12.26 8.54
N TYR A 334 6.33 -11.29 8.37
CA TYR A 334 7.53 -11.09 9.17
C TYR A 334 7.55 -9.70 9.79
N TYR A 335 8.20 -9.54 10.93
CA TYR A 335 8.45 -8.24 11.55
C TYR A 335 9.86 -8.22 12.15
N LEU A 336 10.40 -7.03 12.38
CA LEU A 336 11.66 -6.83 13.09
C LEU A 336 11.37 -6.31 14.50
N ASP A 337 11.59 -7.15 15.52
CA ASP A 337 11.36 -6.75 16.90
C ASP A 337 12.32 -5.62 17.33
N LYS A 338 11.78 -4.68 18.12
CA LYS A 338 12.52 -3.55 18.71
C LYS A 338 13.39 -2.82 17.70
N MET A 339 12.83 -2.52 16.53
CA MET A 339 13.54 -1.77 15.49
C MET A 339 14.00 -0.41 16.03
N ARG A 340 15.26 -0.06 15.78
CA ARG A 340 15.94 1.11 16.34
C ARG A 340 16.06 2.25 15.33
N SER A 341 16.35 3.46 15.81
CA SER A 341 16.53 4.64 14.95
C SER A 341 17.76 4.60 14.04
N ASP A 342 18.75 3.75 14.33
CA ASP A 342 19.90 3.43 13.47
C ASP A 342 19.59 2.31 12.46
N GLU A 343 18.34 1.87 12.36
CA GLU A 343 17.87 0.85 11.43
C GLU A 343 16.81 1.44 10.48
N CYS A 344 16.80 0.97 9.24
CA CYS A 344 15.71 1.19 8.31
C CYS A 344 15.32 -0.10 7.61
N VAL A 345 14.11 -0.10 7.06
CA VAL A 345 13.62 -1.15 6.17
C VAL A 345 13.32 -0.52 4.82
N LEU A 346 13.81 -1.17 3.77
CA LEU A 346 13.46 -0.92 2.39
C LEU A 346 12.29 -1.81 2.04
N ILE A 347 11.20 -1.24 1.54
CA ILE A 347 9.99 -1.97 1.18
C ILE A 347 9.69 -1.70 -0.29
N LYS A 348 9.65 -2.75 -1.10
CA LYS A 348 9.38 -2.64 -2.53
C LYS A 348 7.89 -2.45 -2.79
N MET A 349 7.54 -1.34 -3.42
CA MET A 349 6.17 -1.03 -3.84
C MET A 349 5.93 -1.37 -5.32
N PHE A 350 6.98 -1.30 -6.14
CA PHE A 350 6.92 -1.63 -7.56
C PHE A 350 8.30 -2.00 -8.10
N ASP A 351 8.32 -2.90 -9.10
CA ASP A 351 9.45 -3.16 -9.99
C ASP A 351 8.94 -3.35 -11.42
N SER A 352 9.59 -2.71 -12.39
CA SER A 352 9.27 -2.89 -13.80
C SER A 352 9.77 -4.23 -14.36
N GLU A 353 10.79 -4.82 -13.73
CA GLU A 353 11.38 -6.08 -14.19
C GLU A 353 10.44 -7.27 -13.90
N MET A 354 10.38 -8.23 -14.83
CA MET A 354 9.44 -9.37 -14.78
C MET A 354 10.14 -10.74 -14.79
N ASP A 355 11.40 -10.81 -14.40
CA ASP A 355 12.23 -12.02 -14.39
C ASP A 355 12.03 -12.92 -13.14
N GLY A 356 10.87 -12.81 -12.49
CA GLY A 356 10.50 -13.59 -11.30
C GLY A 356 10.97 -13.01 -9.96
N ARG A 357 11.67 -11.87 -9.96
CA ARG A 357 11.97 -11.14 -8.72
C ARG A 357 10.71 -10.60 -8.04
N ALA A 358 10.80 -10.30 -6.75
CA ALA A 358 9.73 -9.61 -6.02
C ALA A 358 9.44 -8.25 -6.67
N ARG A 359 8.15 -7.96 -6.89
CA ARG A 359 7.67 -6.71 -7.53
C ARG A 359 6.84 -5.82 -6.62
N GLY A 360 6.50 -6.29 -5.42
CA GLY A 360 5.72 -5.54 -4.43
C GLY A 360 5.62 -6.33 -3.13
N CYS A 361 5.62 -5.66 -1.98
CA CYS A 361 5.57 -6.26 -0.66
C CYS A 361 4.34 -5.76 0.10
N PRO A 362 3.33 -6.64 0.33
CA PRO A 362 2.26 -6.34 1.25
C PRO A 362 2.81 -6.01 2.63
N HIS A 363 2.37 -4.89 3.19
CA HIS A 363 2.79 -4.47 4.51
C HIS A 363 1.64 -3.83 5.27
N GLN A 364 1.74 -3.84 6.60
CA GLN A 364 0.82 -3.17 7.51
C GLN A 364 1.49 -2.93 8.86
N SER A 365 0.93 -2.01 9.64
CA SER A 365 1.23 -1.94 11.06
C SER A 365 0.28 -2.83 11.85
N PHE A 366 0.81 -3.47 12.90
CA PHE A 366 0.01 -4.33 13.78
C PHE A 366 0.32 -4.05 15.25
N ARG A 367 -0.59 -4.43 16.15
CA ARG A 367 -0.34 -4.31 17.59
C ARG A 367 0.50 -5.49 18.07
N HIS A 368 1.70 -5.22 18.59
CA HIS A 368 2.53 -6.28 19.17
C HIS A 368 1.87 -6.82 20.46
N PRO A 369 1.73 -8.14 20.64
CA PRO A 369 1.01 -8.71 21.79
C PRO A 369 1.71 -8.41 23.12
N ALA A 370 3.03 -8.26 23.11
CA ALA A 370 3.82 -7.89 24.29
C ALA A 370 3.93 -6.36 24.51
N THR A 371 3.21 -5.52 23.75
CA THR A 371 3.22 -4.07 23.97
C THR A 371 2.71 -3.75 25.38
N ARG A 372 3.59 -3.16 26.20
CA ARG A 372 3.29 -2.71 27.57
C ARG A 372 2.35 -1.50 27.55
N ALA A 373 1.57 -1.32 28.63
CA ALA A 373 0.57 -0.26 28.75
C ALA A 373 1.13 1.17 28.60
N HIS A 374 2.40 1.37 28.93
CA HIS A 374 3.10 2.66 28.85
C HIS A 374 4.22 2.67 27.80
N ALA A 375 4.13 1.82 26.77
CA ALA A 375 5.08 1.84 25.67
C ALA A 375 5.10 3.25 25.04
N PRO A 376 6.28 3.78 24.64
CA PRO A 376 6.33 5.05 23.98
C PRO A 376 5.57 4.93 22.66
N PRO A 377 4.77 5.94 22.30
CA PRO A 377 4.07 5.92 21.03
C PRO A 377 5.06 5.79 19.90
N ARG A 378 4.74 4.97 18.91
CA ARG A 378 5.56 4.87 17.70
C ARG A 378 5.67 6.25 17.05
N GLU A 379 6.89 6.67 16.72
CA GLU A 379 7.14 7.69 15.70
C GLU A 379 8.05 7.14 14.62
N SER A 380 7.69 7.40 13.37
CA SER A 380 8.42 6.88 12.21
C SER A 380 8.29 7.81 11.02
N LEU A 381 9.26 7.73 10.11
CA LEU A 381 9.26 8.39 8.83
C LEU A 381 9.27 7.36 7.71
N GLU A 382 8.41 7.57 6.73
CA GLU A 382 8.34 6.79 5.49
C GLU A 382 8.67 7.71 4.32
N LEU A 383 9.72 7.42 3.57
CA LEU A 383 10.07 8.11 2.33
C LEU A 383 9.66 7.24 1.15
N ARG A 384 9.05 7.81 0.12
CA ARG A 384 8.71 7.10 -1.12
C ARG A 384 9.66 7.53 -2.22
N CYS A 385 10.42 6.58 -2.75
CA CYS A 385 11.49 6.83 -3.69
C CYS A 385 11.21 6.17 -5.04
N MET A 386 11.41 6.92 -6.13
CA MET A 386 11.61 6.36 -7.46
C MET A 386 13.09 6.03 -7.63
N VAL A 387 13.39 4.83 -8.11
CA VAL A 387 14.75 4.36 -8.37
C VAL A 387 14.83 3.95 -9.83
N PHE A 388 15.84 4.43 -10.53
CA PHE A 388 16.05 4.17 -11.95
C PHE A 388 17.43 3.58 -12.21
N HIS A 389 17.46 2.57 -13.07
CA HIS A 389 18.67 1.92 -13.58
C HIS A 389 18.63 2.03 -15.10
N ASN A 390 19.54 2.81 -15.67
CA ASN A 390 19.67 3.00 -17.11
C ASN A 390 19.96 1.66 -17.79
N GLN A 391 19.55 1.50 -19.05
CA GLN A 391 20.10 0.43 -19.87
C GLN A 391 21.58 0.74 -20.10
N ALA A 392 22.45 -0.24 -19.89
CA ALA A 392 23.82 -0.15 -20.39
C ALA A 392 23.73 0.07 -21.91
N GLU A 393 24.38 1.13 -22.41
CA GLU A 393 24.48 1.42 -23.85
C GLU A 393 25.15 0.28 -24.64
#